data_AF-A0A117RVW2-F1
#
_entry.id   AF-A0A117RVW2-F1
#
_cell.length_a   1.000
_cell.length_b   1.000
_cell.length_c   1.000
_cell.angle_alpha   90.00
_cell.angle_beta   90.00
_cell.angle_gamma   90.00
#
_symmetry.space_group_name_H-M   'P 1'
#
loop_
_entity.id
_entity.type
_entity.pdbx_description
1 polymer ?
#
loop_
_entity_poly.entity_id
_entity_poly.type
_entity_poly.pdbx_seq_one_letter_code
_entity_poly.pdbx_strand_id
1 'polypeptide(L)'
;MQYFIGLFFVAGSAFMTWKVTQLWRDADLVEHFMATFSFMPFGKEVKRGEIRSLALTVVSLWGVTVLLFLGLLDVDVSGPLTALFAVALGTVLLCLLCEVSVVLFNAPKFVVPPHMRSDLGVLAARRAHRAGGSRRTRT
;
A
#
# COMPACT_ATOMS: atom_id res chain seq x y z
N MET A 1 14.71 -6.89 -24.62
CA MET A 1 13.44 -7.12 -23.91
C MET A 1 13.58 -6.96 -22.39
N GLN A 2 14.57 -7.58 -21.75
CA GLN A 2 14.85 -7.45 -20.31
C GLN A 2 14.95 -5.99 -19.80
N TYR A 3 15.68 -5.12 -20.51
CA TYR A 3 15.84 -3.72 -20.10
C TYR A 3 14.55 -2.90 -20.20
N PHE A 4 13.62 -3.28 -21.09
CA PHE A 4 12.31 -2.63 -21.18
C PHE A 4 11.46 -2.93 -19.95
N ILE A 5 11.55 -4.16 -19.43
CA ILE A 5 10.85 -4.55 -18.20
C ILE A 5 11.41 -3.77 -17.01
N GLY A 6 12.74 -3.71 -16.86
CA GLY A 6 13.39 -2.91 -15.82
C GLY A 6 13.00 -1.42 -15.89
N LEU A 7 13.06 -0.82 -17.09
CA LEU A 7 12.67 0.57 -17.30
C LEU A 7 11.18 0.81 -16.99
N PHE A 8 10.31 -0.12 -17.38
CA PHE A 8 8.87 -0.05 -17.09
C PHE A 8 8.61 -0.06 -15.58
N PHE A 9 9.29 -0.92 -14.82
CA PHE A 9 9.15 -0.97 -13.36
C PHE A 9 9.68 0.29 -12.69
N VAL A 10 10.81 0.85 -13.15
CA VAL A 10 11.35 2.12 -12.63
C VAL A 10 10.38 3.27 -12.92
N ALA A 11 9.91 3.38 -14.17
CA ALA A 11 8.97 4.42 -14.57
C ALA A 11 7.63 4.30 -13.82
N GLY A 12 7.11 3.08 -13.68
CA GLY A 12 5.92 2.77 -12.90
C GLY A 12 6.07 3.12 -11.43
N SER A 13 7.22 2.79 -10.82
CA SER A 13 7.52 3.13 -9.42
C SER A 13 7.64 4.63 -9.21
N ALA A 14 8.32 5.34 -10.09
CA ALA A 14 8.43 6.79 -10.05
C ALA A 14 7.05 7.47 -10.23
N PHE A 15 6.25 7.00 -11.19
CA PHE A 15 4.89 7.50 -11.43
C PHE A 15 3.99 7.26 -10.22
N MET A 16 4.02 6.06 -9.63
CA MET A 16 3.24 5.74 -8.44
C MET A 16 3.70 6.54 -7.21
N THR A 17 5.01 6.78 -7.07
CA THR A 17 5.56 7.66 -6.04
C THR A 17 4.98 9.07 -6.19
N TRP A 18 4.99 9.62 -7.40
CA TRP A 18 4.40 10.92 -7.67
C TRP A 18 2.90 10.95 -7.35
N LYS A 19 2.14 9.94 -7.77
CA LYS A 19 0.72 9.82 -7.46
C LYS A 19 0.42 9.73 -5.96
N VAL A 20 1.22 8.98 -5.19
CA VAL A 20 1.12 8.95 -3.72
C VAL A 20 1.39 10.31 -3.11
N THR A 21 2.40 11.03 -3.58
CA THR A 21 2.69 12.36 -3.04
C THR A 21 1.58 13.37 -3.33
N GLN A 22 0.90 13.27 -4.49
CA GLN A 22 -0.28 14.07 -4.77
C GLN A 22 -1.42 13.71 -3.83
N LEU A 23 -1.72 12.41 -3.69
CA LEU A 23 -2.74 11.92 -2.77
C LEU A 23 -2.49 12.36 -1.32
N TRP A 24 -1.24 12.35 -0.86
CA TRP A 24 -0.90 12.80 0.50
C TRP A 24 -1.15 14.29 0.73
N ARG A 25 -1.09 15.10 -0.33
CA ARG A 25 -1.28 16.56 -0.29
C ARG A 25 -2.73 16.97 -0.53
N ASP A 26 -3.49 16.18 -1.29
CA ASP A 26 -4.84 16.51 -1.74
C ASP A 26 -5.83 15.40 -1.37
N ALA A 27 -6.76 15.73 -0.46
CA ALA A 27 -7.78 14.82 0.02
C ALA A 27 -8.88 14.54 -1.03
N ASP A 28 -9.09 15.44 -2.00
CA ASP A 28 -10.14 15.30 -3.00
C ASP A 28 -9.81 14.16 -3.99
N LEU A 29 -8.53 13.80 -4.10
CA LEU A 29 -8.09 12.68 -4.92
C LEU A 29 -8.51 11.31 -4.35
N VAL A 30 -8.82 11.20 -3.05
CA VAL A 30 -9.17 9.92 -2.42
C VAL A 30 -10.35 9.25 -3.13
N GLU A 31 -11.39 10.01 -3.47
CA GLU A 31 -12.56 9.47 -4.17
C GLU A 31 -12.22 8.98 -5.58
N HIS A 32 -11.36 9.71 -6.29
CA HIS A 32 -10.88 9.32 -7.61
C HIS A 32 -10.12 8.00 -7.54
N PHE A 33 -9.19 7.85 -6.58
CA PHE A 33 -8.48 6.58 -6.36
C PHE A 33 -9.43 5.45 -5.95
N MET A 34 -10.43 5.72 -5.10
CA MET A 34 -11.45 4.72 -4.74
C MET A 34 -12.24 4.24 -5.96
N ALA A 35 -12.54 5.14 -6.90
CA ALA A 35 -13.21 4.81 -8.15
C ALA A 35 -12.29 4.00 -9.08
N THR A 36 -11.00 4.32 -9.14
CA THR A 36 -10.01 3.52 -9.89
C THR A 36 -9.91 2.10 -9.32
N PHE A 37 -9.94 1.94 -8.00
CA PHE A 37 -9.94 0.63 -7.33
C PHE A 37 -11.32 -0.05 -7.33
N SER A 38 -12.31 0.45 -8.08
CA SER A 38 -13.63 -0.16 -8.17
C SER A 38 -13.60 -1.60 -8.68
N PHE A 39 -12.63 -1.97 -9.53
CA PHE A 39 -12.45 -3.32 -10.08
C PHE A 39 -12.14 -4.38 -9.01
N MET A 40 -11.59 -3.99 -7.85
CA MET A 40 -11.30 -4.97 -6.81
C MET A 40 -12.60 -5.42 -6.11
N PRO A 41 -12.80 -6.73 -5.85
CA PRO A 41 -14.01 -7.28 -5.22
C PRO A 41 -14.07 -7.01 -3.70
N PHE A 42 -13.45 -5.92 -3.23
CA PHE A 42 -13.39 -5.55 -1.82
C PHE A 42 -14.44 -4.49 -1.45
N GLY A 43 -14.91 -4.53 -0.20
CA GLY A 43 -15.84 -3.54 0.34
C GLY A 43 -15.21 -2.14 0.44
N LYS A 44 -16.05 -1.09 0.48
CA LYS A 44 -15.61 0.32 0.57
C LYS A 44 -14.62 0.57 1.71
N GLU A 45 -14.79 -0.10 2.85
CA GLU A 45 -13.89 0.02 4.02
C GLU A 45 -12.47 -0.48 3.72
N VAL A 46 -12.35 -1.60 3.02
CA VAL A 46 -11.05 -2.20 2.66
C VAL A 46 -10.38 -1.35 1.58
N LYS A 47 -11.12 -0.91 0.56
CA LYS A 47 -10.61 0.01 -0.47
C LYS A 47 -10.06 1.31 0.12
N ARG A 48 -10.74 1.88 1.11
CA ARG A 48 -10.25 3.05 1.85
C ARG A 48 -9.04 2.71 2.74
N GLY A 49 -8.94 1.47 3.23
CA GLY A 49 -7.72 0.93 3.85
C GLY A 49 -6.53 0.93 2.88
N GLU A 50 -6.72 0.38 1.69
CA GLU A 50 -5.67 0.29 0.66
C GLU A 50 -5.13 1.66 0.24
N ILE A 51 -6.02 2.65 0.11
CA ILE A 51 -5.59 4.02 -0.23
C ILE A 51 -4.74 4.66 0.88
N ARG A 52 -4.99 4.29 2.15
CA ARG A 52 -4.16 4.75 3.27
C ARG A 52 -2.78 4.10 3.26
N SER A 53 -2.68 2.86 2.78
CA SER A 53 -1.44 2.11 2.73
C SER A 53 -0.69 2.25 1.40
N LEU A 54 -1.18 3.08 0.47
CA LEU A 54 -0.62 3.25 -0.89
C LEU A 54 0.86 3.70 -0.88
N ALA A 55 1.29 4.41 0.16
CA ALA A 55 2.71 4.74 0.36
C ALA A 55 3.59 3.50 0.61
N LEU A 56 3.10 2.53 1.39
CA LEU A 56 3.79 1.25 1.58
C LEU A 56 3.83 0.44 0.29
N THR A 57 2.77 0.52 -0.52
CA THR A 57 2.71 -0.14 -1.82
C THR A 57 3.74 0.42 -2.79
N VAL A 58 4.00 1.73 -2.73
CA VAL A 58 5.08 2.34 -3.51
C VAL A 58 6.46 1.88 -3.02
N VAL A 59 6.67 1.82 -1.70
CA VAL A 59 7.95 1.35 -1.14
C VAL A 59 8.20 -0.13 -1.50
N SER A 60 7.17 -0.96 -1.42
CA SER A 60 7.26 -2.37 -1.84
C SER A 60 7.53 -2.50 -3.33
N LEU A 61 6.93 -1.64 -4.18
CA LEU A 61 7.19 -1.62 -5.63
C LEU A 61 8.65 -1.26 -5.96
N TRP A 62 9.27 -0.35 -5.20
CA TRP A 62 10.71 -0.08 -5.31
C TRP A 62 11.55 -1.29 -4.87
N GLY A 63 11.18 -1.96 -3.78
CA GLY A 63 11.83 -3.21 -3.35
C GLY A 63 11.74 -4.32 -4.42
N VAL A 64 10.57 -4.50 -5.02
CA VAL A 64 10.35 -5.43 -6.14
C VAL A 64 11.19 -5.03 -7.35
N THR A 65 11.30 -3.73 -7.65
CA THR A 65 12.16 -3.24 -8.74
C THR A 65 13.61 -3.65 -8.50
N VAL A 66 14.15 -3.47 -7.29
CA VAL A 66 15.51 -3.93 -6.95
C VAL A 66 15.69 -5.43 -7.13
N LEU A 67 14.74 -6.24 -6.61
CA LEU A 67 14.77 -7.70 -6.78
C LEU A 67 14.73 -8.12 -8.25
N LEU A 68 13.93 -7.43 -9.06
CA LEU A 68 13.82 -7.65 -10.50
C LEU A 68 15.14 -7.33 -11.22
N PHE A 69 15.81 -6.22 -10.87
CA PHE A 69 17.13 -5.92 -11.45
C PHE A 69 18.20 -6.94 -11.07
N LEU A 70 18.20 -7.43 -9.82
CA LEU A 70 19.11 -8.49 -9.40
C LEU A 70 18.90 -9.78 -10.20
N GLY A 71 17.63 -10.15 -10.45
CA GLY A 71 17.30 -11.32 -11.27
C GLY A 71 17.61 -11.14 -12.77
N LEU A 72 17.37 -9.94 -13.32
CA LEU A 72 17.61 -9.66 -14.74
C LEU A 72 19.09 -9.60 -15.11
N LEU A 73 19.94 -9.16 -14.18
CA LEU A 73 21.39 -9.08 -14.42
C LEU A 73 22.09 -10.44 -14.24
N ASP A 74 21.33 -11.51 -13.96
CA ASP A 74 21.82 -12.88 -13.72
C ASP A 74 23.01 -12.90 -12.76
N VAL A 75 22.93 -12.07 -11.72
CA VAL A 75 24.07 -11.86 -10.83
C VAL A 75 24.13 -13.00 -9.83
N ASP A 76 25.28 -13.67 -9.76
CA ASP A 76 25.57 -14.58 -8.67
C ASP A 76 25.45 -13.83 -7.34
N VAL A 77 24.42 -14.17 -6.58
CA VAL A 77 24.06 -13.52 -5.32
C VAL A 77 25.08 -13.91 -4.25
N SER A 78 26.21 -13.22 -4.27
CA SER A 78 27.34 -13.44 -3.36
C SER A 78 27.73 -12.14 -2.66
N GLY A 79 28.16 -12.27 -1.40
CA GLY A 79 28.65 -11.16 -0.59
C GLY A 79 27.64 -10.01 -0.47
N PRO A 80 28.00 -8.77 -0.87
CA PRO A 80 27.13 -7.58 -0.73
C PRO A 80 25.76 -7.71 -1.40
N LEU A 81 25.66 -8.47 -2.49
CA LEU A 81 24.41 -8.62 -3.23
C LEU A 81 23.41 -9.51 -2.51
N THR A 82 23.89 -10.49 -1.74
CA THR A 82 23.03 -11.29 -0.85
C THR A 82 22.40 -10.43 0.23
N ALA A 83 23.16 -9.49 0.80
CA ALA A 83 22.64 -8.54 1.78
C ALA A 83 21.60 -7.61 1.14
N LEU A 84 21.87 -7.07 -0.06
CA LEU A 84 20.93 -6.23 -0.79
C LEU A 84 19.63 -6.98 -1.12
N PHE A 85 19.72 -8.23 -1.57
CA PHE A 85 18.58 -9.10 -1.81
C PHE A 85 17.74 -9.29 -0.53
N ALA A 86 18.39 -9.65 0.58
CA ALA A 86 17.72 -9.87 1.86
C ALA A 86 17.03 -8.59 2.37
N VAL A 87 17.68 -7.43 2.23
CA VAL A 87 17.10 -6.13 2.61
C VAL A 87 15.91 -5.78 1.72
N ALA A 88 16.01 -5.95 0.40
CA ALA A 88 14.92 -5.67 -0.52
C ALA A 88 13.72 -6.58 -0.25
N LEU A 89 13.96 -7.89 -0.09
CA LEU A 89 12.92 -8.86 0.25
C LEU A 89 12.28 -8.55 1.61
N GLY A 90 13.10 -8.30 2.64
CA GLY A 90 12.62 -7.94 3.97
C GLY A 90 11.79 -6.65 3.96
N THR A 91 12.19 -5.66 3.16
CA THR A 91 11.43 -4.41 2.98
C THR A 91 10.06 -4.68 2.36
N VAL A 92 9.97 -5.50 1.31
CA VAL A 92 8.71 -5.87 0.68
C VAL A 92 7.79 -6.58 1.69
N LEU A 93 8.30 -7.59 2.38
CA LEU A 93 7.51 -8.35 3.38
C LEU A 93 7.04 -7.47 4.53
N LEU A 94 7.91 -6.59 5.04
CA LEU A 94 7.55 -5.64 6.09
C LEU A 94 6.49 -4.65 5.62
N CYS A 95 6.59 -4.14 4.39
CA CYS A 95 5.57 -3.27 3.81
C CYS A 95 4.22 -3.98 3.72
N LEU A 96 4.17 -5.22 3.23
CA LEU A 96 2.93 -6.00 3.17
C LEU A 96 2.30 -6.22 4.56
N LEU A 97 3.11 -6.55 5.57
CA LEU A 97 2.64 -6.68 6.95
C LEU A 97 2.09 -5.36 7.51
N CYS A 98 2.78 -4.25 7.22
CA CYS A 98 2.32 -2.92 7.58
C CYS A 98 1.05 -2.52 6.82
N GLU A 99 0.91 -2.88 5.54
CA GLU A 99 -0.29 -2.62 4.74
C GLU A 99 -1.51 -3.28 5.37
N VAL A 100 -1.42 -4.57 5.69
CA VAL A 100 -2.49 -5.31 6.38
C VAL A 100 -2.82 -4.65 7.72
N SER A 101 -1.81 -4.19 8.46
CA SER A 101 -2.01 -3.50 9.73
C SER A 101 -2.72 -2.15 9.56
N VAL A 102 -2.37 -1.38 8.53
CA VAL A 102 -3.01 -0.09 8.20
C VAL A 102 -4.45 -0.32 7.76
N VAL A 103 -4.72 -1.31 6.91
CA VAL A 103 -6.06 -1.64 6.45
C VAL A 103 -6.96 -2.06 7.63
N LEU A 104 -6.48 -2.97 8.48
CA LEU A 104 -7.28 -3.51 9.58
C LEU A 104 -7.44 -2.53 10.75
N PHE A 105 -6.38 -1.83 11.13
CA PHE A 105 -6.27 -1.07 12.38
C PHE A 105 -5.98 0.43 12.20
N ASN A 106 -5.69 0.89 10.99
CA ASN A 106 -5.15 2.24 10.73
C ASN A 106 -3.85 2.54 11.49
N ALA A 107 -2.97 1.53 11.59
CA ALA A 107 -1.67 1.64 12.26
C ALA A 107 -0.56 0.97 11.43
N PRO A 108 0.65 1.57 11.37
CA PRO A 108 1.09 2.73 12.14
C PRO A 108 0.73 4.08 11.48
N LYS A 109 0.46 5.13 12.27
CA LYS A 109 -0.06 6.42 11.76
C LYS A 109 0.94 7.24 10.93
N PHE A 110 2.23 6.94 11.03
CA PHE A 110 3.26 7.68 10.30
C PHE A 110 3.26 7.38 8.80
N VAL A 111 2.80 6.19 8.38
CA VAL A 111 2.69 5.80 6.97
C VAL A 111 1.34 6.16 6.34
N VAL A 112 0.44 6.74 7.13
CA VAL A 112 -0.92 7.11 6.69
C VAL A 112 -0.95 8.59 6.31
N PRO A 113 -1.63 8.96 5.20
CA PRO A 113 -1.83 10.35 4.82
C PRO A 113 -2.38 11.19 5.99
N PRO A 114 -1.88 12.42 6.22
CA PRO A 114 -2.27 13.23 7.39
C PRO A 114 -3.78 13.40 7.56
N HIS A 115 -4.51 13.62 6.46
CA HIS A 115 -5.96 13.82 6.45
C HIS A 115 -6.78 12.54 6.70
N MET A 116 -6.16 11.35 6.70
CA MET A 116 -6.83 10.05 6.95
C MET A 116 -6.42 9.41 8.30
N ARG A 117 -5.60 10.07 9.11
CA ARG A 117 -5.12 9.53 10.41
C ARG A 117 -6.21 9.39 11.46
N SER A 118 -7.31 10.14 11.33
CA SER A 118 -8.49 10.07 12.19
C SER A 118 -9.48 8.98 11.76
N ASP A 119 -9.29 8.36 10.59
CA ASP A 119 -10.20 7.35 10.08
C ASP A 119 -10.15 6.06 10.91
N LEU A 120 -11.26 5.33 10.93
CA LEU A 120 -11.33 4.02 11.56
C LEU A 120 -10.66 2.95 10.68
N GLY A 121 -9.99 1.98 11.31
CA GLY A 121 -9.61 0.73 10.64
C GLY A 121 -10.85 -0.11 10.32
N VAL A 122 -10.74 -1.06 9.39
CA VAL A 122 -11.85 -1.94 8.98
C VAL A 122 -12.48 -2.66 10.17
N LEU A 123 -11.69 -3.14 11.12
CA LEU A 123 -12.22 -3.85 12.29
C LEU A 123 -13.02 -2.94 13.21
N ALA A 124 -12.58 -1.70 13.40
CA ALA A 124 -13.30 -0.72 14.21
C ALA A 124 -14.59 -0.26 13.52
N ALA A 125 -14.55 -0.04 12.21
CA ALA A 125 -15.73 0.30 11.40
C ALA A 125 -16.80 -0.81 11.47
N ARG A 126 -16.41 -2.08 11.28
CA ARG A 126 -17.31 -3.23 11.41
C ARG A 126 -17.91 -3.38 12.80
N ARG A 127 -17.14 -3.12 13.86
CA ARG A 127 -17.64 -3.14 15.25
C ARG A 127 -18.65 -2.01 15.50
N ALA A 128 -18.38 -0.80 15.00
CA ALA A 128 -19.30 0.33 15.11
C ALA A 128 -20.63 0.06 14.39
N HIS A 129 -20.59 -0.54 13.19
CA HIS A 129 -21.80 -0.95 12.47
C HIS A 129 -22.63 -1.99 13.24
N ARG A 130 -21.98 -2.99 13.87
CA ARG A 130 -22.68 -3.98 14.70
C ARG A 130 -23.30 -3.36 15.96
N ALA A 131 -22.60 -2.45 16.62
CA ALA A 131 -23.11 -1.76 17.81
C ALA A 131 -24.26 -0.79 17.50
N GLY A 132 -24.18 -0.09 16.36
CA GLY A 132 -25.23 0.83 15.89
C GLY A 132 -26.51 0.11 15.42
N GLY A 133 -26.39 -1.09 14.84
CA GLY A 133 -27.53 -1.92 14.47
C GLY A 133 -28.39 -2.37 15.65
N SER A 134 -27.77 -2.58 16.81
CA SER A 134 -28.48 -3.00 18.03
C SER A 134 -29.31 -1.90 18.70
N ARG A 135 -29.18 -0.63 18.27
CA ARG A 135 -29.94 0.51 18.79
C ARG A 135 -31.22 0.81 17.99
N ARG A 136 -31.42 0.20 16.82
CA ARG A 136 -32.56 0.48 15.92
C ARG A 136 -33.76 -0.45 16.08
N THR A 137 -33.66 -1.47 16.94
CA THR A 137 -34.75 -2.43 17.25
C THR A 137 -35.43 -2.18 18.60
N ARG A 138 -35.18 -1.03 19.23
CA ARG A 138 -35.89 -0.56 20.43
C ARG A 138 -36.55 0.80 20.17
N THR A 139 -37.52 0.83 19.27
CA THR A 139 -38.56 1.87 19.20
C THR A 139 -39.83 1.22 18.69
#